data_AF-A0A2Z4LP39-F1
#
_entry.id   AF-A0A2Z4LP39-F1
#
_cell.length_a   1.000
_cell.length_b   1.000
_cell.length_c   1.000
_cell.angle_alpha   90.00
_cell.angle_beta   90.00
_cell.angle_gamma   90.00
#
_symmetry.space_group_name_H-M   'P 1'
#
loop_
_entity.id
_entity.type
_entity.pdbx_description
1 polymer ?
#
loop_
_entity_poly.entity_id
_entity_poly.type
_entity_poly.pdbx_seq_one_letter_code
_entity_poly.pdbx_strand_id
1 'polypeptide(L)'
;MKTNVFKFILPAFAILLAVGFAFATEHTTVAQEAHYFLPGQGWQSTTVEDECYQGSSIPCEYNGIQLYSEPDFASIQLRKP
;
A
#
# COMPACT_ATOMS: atom_id res chain seq x y z
N MET A 1 17.46 49.68 10.24
CA MET A 1 16.13 49.21 9.79
C MET A 1 16.31 47.92 8.98
N LYS A 2 16.41 46.75 9.64
CA LYS A 2 16.72 45.48 8.93
C LYS A 2 16.17 44.25 9.66
N THR A 3 14.94 44.34 10.17
CA THR A 3 14.29 43.23 10.91
C THR A 3 12.79 43.10 10.61
N ASN A 4 12.16 44.07 9.93
CA ASN A 4 10.73 44.03 9.63
C ASN A 4 10.37 43.04 8.51
N VAL A 5 11.30 42.76 7.58
CA VAL A 5 11.08 41.80 6.48
C VAL A 5 11.06 40.36 6.99
N PHE A 6 11.91 40.03 7.97
CA PHE A 6 11.97 38.69 8.58
C PHE A 6 10.68 38.33 9.32
N LYS A 7 9.98 39.32 9.90
CA LYS A 7 8.68 39.11 10.57
C LYS A 7 7.55 38.71 9.62
N PHE A 8 7.65 39.02 8.33
CA PHE A 8 6.64 38.64 7.33
C PHE A 8 6.96 37.31 6.64
N ILE A 9 8.23 37.05 6.38
CA ILE A 9 8.67 35.85 5.66
C ILE A 9 8.56 34.61 6.57
N LEU A 10 8.93 34.73 7.84
CA LEU A 10 8.94 33.62 8.79
C LEU A 10 7.56 32.97 9.02
N PRO A 11 6.45 33.72 9.22
CA PRO A 11 5.13 33.10 9.33
C PRO A 11 4.63 32.52 8.01
N ALA A 12 4.98 33.11 6.86
CA ALA A 12 4.58 32.58 5.55
C ALA A 12 5.23 31.21 5.28
N PHE A 13 6.51 31.05 5.61
CA PHE A 13 7.18 29.74 5.53
C PHE A 13 6.60 28.74 6.51
N ALA A 14 6.27 29.13 7.74
CA ALA A 14 5.64 28.24 8.71
C ALA A 14 4.29 27.70 8.21
N ILE A 15 3.49 28.54 7.54
CA ILE A 15 2.21 28.13 6.93
C ILE A 15 2.45 27.19 5.76
N LEU A 16 3.37 27.51 4.85
CA LEU A 16 3.69 26.64 3.71
C LEU A 16 4.23 25.27 4.15
N LEU A 17 5.02 25.25 5.21
CA LEU A 17 5.64 24.04 5.75
C LEU A 17 4.61 23.19 6.52
N ALA A 18 3.67 23.81 7.24
CA ALA A 18 2.54 23.12 7.85
C ALA A 18 1.60 22.49 6.80
N VAL A 19 1.33 23.20 5.70
CA VAL A 19 0.53 22.67 4.58
C VAL A 19 1.27 21.54 3.88
N GLY A 20 2.59 21.65 3.69
CA GLY A 20 3.42 20.58 3.12
C GLY A 20 3.40 19.30 3.96
N PHE A 21 3.45 19.42 5.29
CA PHE A 21 3.33 18.26 6.17
C PHE A 21 1.94 17.65 6.23
N ALA A 22 0.87 18.44 6.02
CA ALA A 22 -0.49 17.90 5.98
C ALA A 22 -0.74 16.94 4.79
N PHE A 23 0.08 17.02 3.74
CA PHE A 23 0.01 16.13 2.57
C PHE A 23 1.07 15.02 2.55
N ALA A 24 1.91 14.90 3.58
CA ALA A 24 2.62 13.64 3.84
C ALA A 24 1.64 12.65 4.48
N THR A 25 0.54 12.40 3.77
CA THR A 25 -0.53 11.51 4.16
C THR A 25 -0.02 10.09 4.14
N GLU A 26 -0.31 9.37 5.22
CA GLU A 26 0.03 7.99 5.45
C GLU A 26 -0.39 7.12 4.25
N HIS A 27 0.53 6.26 3.78
CA HIS A 27 0.18 5.20 2.85
C HIS A 27 -0.76 4.26 3.59
N THR A 28 -2.06 4.40 3.34
CA THR A 28 -3.06 3.47 3.86
C THR A 28 -2.86 2.15 3.13
N THR A 29 -2.25 1.18 3.80
CA THR A 29 -2.19 -0.19 3.29
C THR A 29 -3.58 -0.77 3.42
N VAL A 30 -4.31 -0.86 2.31
CA VAL A 30 -5.59 -1.57 2.30
C VAL A 30 -5.24 -3.06 2.37
N ALA A 31 -5.58 -3.69 3.50
CA ALA A 31 -5.48 -5.13 3.61
C ALA A 31 -6.59 -5.74 2.75
N GLN A 32 -6.20 -6.45 1.69
CA GLN A 32 -7.12 -7.12 0.77
C GLN A 32 -7.13 -8.62 1.04
N GLU A 33 -8.30 -9.24 0.94
CA GLU A 33 -8.42 -10.69 1.07
C GLU A 33 -7.82 -11.38 -0.15
N ALA A 34 -7.10 -12.47 0.05
CA ALA A 34 -6.53 -13.30 -0.99
C ALA A 34 -6.70 -14.78 -0.63
N HIS A 35 -6.66 -15.65 -1.63
CA HIS A 35 -6.91 -17.08 -1.45
C HIS A 35 -5.73 -17.93 -1.88
N TYR A 36 -5.47 -19.02 -1.17
CA TYR A 36 -4.46 -20.01 -1.53
C TYR A 36 -5.00 -21.41 -1.33
N PHE A 37 -4.46 -22.37 -2.09
CA PHE A 37 -4.90 -23.75 -2.05
C PHE A 37 -3.92 -24.62 -1.27
N LEU A 38 -4.43 -25.34 -0.27
CA LEU A 38 -3.69 -26.36 0.47
C LEU A 38 -4.17 -27.76 0.06
N PRO A 39 -3.28 -28.63 -0.44
CA PRO A 39 -3.63 -30.02 -0.76
C PRO A 39 -4.18 -30.75 0.47
N GLY A 40 -5.40 -31.28 0.36
CA GLY A 40 -6.08 -32.02 1.44
C GLY A 40 -6.94 -31.15 2.37
N GLN A 41 -6.76 -29.83 2.39
CA GLN A 41 -7.55 -28.90 3.20
C GLN A 41 -8.46 -27.99 2.35
N GLY A 42 -8.11 -27.78 1.08
CA GLY A 42 -8.86 -26.98 0.12
C GLY A 42 -8.40 -25.53 0.10
N TRP A 43 -9.29 -24.65 -0.35
CA TRP A 43 -9.04 -23.21 -0.42
C TRP A 43 -9.11 -22.56 0.97
N GLN A 44 -8.16 -21.68 1.25
CA GLN A 44 -8.09 -20.87 2.46
C GLN A 44 -7.96 -19.41 2.06
N SER A 45 -8.37 -18.49 2.95
CA SER A 45 -8.13 -17.05 2.78
C SER A 45 -7.07 -16.53 3.73
N THR A 46 -6.42 -15.45 3.31
CA THR A 46 -5.45 -14.68 4.08
C THR A 46 -5.57 -13.22 3.68
N THR A 47 -5.06 -12.32 4.51
CA THR A 47 -5.01 -10.89 4.19
C THR A 47 -3.63 -10.54 3.66
N VAL A 48 -3.59 -9.83 2.54
CA VAL A 48 -2.36 -9.36 1.90
C VAL A 48 -2.39 -7.86 1.71
N GLU A 49 -1.22 -7.28 1.49
CA GLU A 49 -1.05 -5.86 1.20
C GLU A 49 -1.47 -5.55 -0.25
N ASP A 50 -1.87 -4.30 -0.51
CA ASP A 50 -2.21 -3.79 -1.85
C ASP A 50 -1.12 -4.04 -2.91
N GLU A 51 0.13 -4.18 -2.48
CA GLU A 51 1.25 -4.51 -3.37
C GLU A 51 0.95 -5.77 -4.20
N CYS A 52 0.21 -6.73 -3.65
CA CYS A 52 -0.14 -7.96 -4.35
C CYS A 52 -1.09 -7.82 -5.54
N TYR A 53 -1.64 -6.64 -5.75
CA TYR A 53 -2.60 -6.35 -6.80
C TYR A 53 -2.01 -5.47 -7.91
N GLN A 54 -0.71 -5.19 -7.86
CA GLN A 54 -0.05 -4.31 -8.83
C GLN A 54 0.35 -5.01 -10.13
N GLY A 55 0.32 -6.34 -10.18
CA GLY A 55 0.29 -7.09 -11.44
C GLY A 55 1.62 -7.20 -12.19
N SER A 56 2.77 -7.05 -11.53
CA SER A 56 4.08 -7.21 -12.18
C SER A 56 4.52 -8.69 -12.18
N SER A 57 5.83 -8.97 -12.26
CA SER A 57 6.37 -10.31 -12.53
C SER A 57 6.50 -11.20 -11.29
N ILE A 58 6.51 -10.62 -10.09
CA ILE A 58 6.78 -11.35 -8.85
C ILE A 58 5.48 -11.98 -8.33
N PRO A 59 5.41 -13.31 -8.15
CA PRO A 59 4.22 -13.96 -7.60
C PRO A 59 3.98 -13.52 -6.15
N CYS A 60 2.71 -13.30 -5.80
CA CYS A 60 2.34 -13.20 -4.40
C CYS A 60 2.21 -14.58 -3.78
N GLU A 61 3.06 -14.85 -2.80
CA GLU A 61 3.08 -16.13 -2.12
C GLU A 61 2.81 -15.96 -0.62
N TYR A 62 2.00 -16.87 -0.08
CA TYR A 62 1.83 -17.07 1.35
C TYR A 62 2.44 -18.43 1.71
N ASN A 63 3.51 -18.45 2.50
CA ASN A 63 4.28 -19.66 2.82
C ASN A 63 4.77 -20.44 1.58
N GLY A 64 5.15 -19.73 0.51
CA GLY A 64 5.61 -20.34 -0.75
C GLY A 64 4.49 -20.85 -1.65
N ILE A 65 3.23 -20.52 -1.36
CA ILE A 65 2.05 -20.91 -2.13
C ILE A 65 1.48 -19.68 -2.83
N GLN A 66 1.30 -19.75 -4.15
CA GLN A 66 0.70 -18.69 -4.96
C GLN A 66 -0.70 -18.31 -4.46
N LEU A 67 -0.93 -17.00 -4.39
CA LEU A 67 -2.20 -16.39 -4.00
C LEU A 67 -3.06 -16.01 -5.21
N TYR A 68 -4.37 -16.05 -5.00
CA TYR A 68 -5.41 -15.89 -6.01
C TYR A 68 -6.47 -14.90 -5.52
N SER A 69 -7.10 -14.18 -6.45
CA SER A 69 -8.19 -13.24 -6.14
C SER A 69 -9.47 -13.95 -5.66
N GLU A 70 -9.72 -15.18 -6.10
CA GLU A 70 -10.84 -16.01 -5.71
C GLU A 70 -10.36 -17.44 -5.37
N PRO A 71 -11.16 -18.26 -4.68
CA PRO A 71 -10.86 -19.67 -4.44
C PRO A 71 -11.04 -20.54 -5.70
N ASP A 72 -10.38 -20.16 -6.80
CA ASP A 72 -10.38 -20.86 -8.08
C ASP A 72 -9.00 -20.72 -8.76
N PHE A 73 -8.50 -21.81 -9.34
CA PHE A 73 -7.23 -21.79 -10.09
C PHE A 73 -7.34 -21.03 -11.41
N ALA A 74 -8.56 -20.86 -11.93
CA ALA A 74 -8.83 -20.04 -13.10
C ALA A 74 -8.89 -18.53 -12.77
N SER A 75 -8.89 -18.15 -11.49
CA SER A 75 -8.94 -16.75 -11.08
C SER A 75 -7.60 -16.04 -11.33
N ILE A 76 -7.61 -14.72 -11.07
CA ILE A 76 -6.42 -13.89 -11.22
C ILE A 76 -5.38 -14.32 -10.18
N GLN A 77 -4.20 -14.70 -10.64
CA GLN A 77 -3.03 -14.90 -9.79
C GLN A 77 -2.51 -13.55 -9.33
N LEU A 78 -2.46 -13.33 -8.02
CA LEU A 78 -1.97 -12.10 -7.43
C LEU A 78 -0.44 -11.97 -7.60
N ARG A 79 0.02 -10.75 -7.88
CA ARG A 79 1.42 -10.45 -8.22
C ARG A 79 1.84 -9.10 -7.65
N LYS A 80 3.04 -9.07 -7.07
CA LYS A 80 3.71 -7.87 -6.56
C LYS A 80 4.32 -7.05 -7.69
N PRO A 81 4.53 -5.72 -7.51
CA PRO A 81 5.27 -4.87 -8.45
C PRO A 81 6.69 -5.37 -8.71
#